data_AF-A0AAI8YXN5-F1
#
_entry.id   AF-A0AAI8YXN5-F1
#
_cell.length_a   1.000
_cell.length_b   1.000
_cell.length_c   1.000
_cell.angle_alpha   90.00
_cell.angle_beta   90.00
_cell.angle_gamma   90.00
#
_symmetry.space_group_name_H-M   'P 1'
#
loop_
_entity.id
_entity.type
_entity.pdbx_description
1 polymer ?
#
loop_
_entity_poly.entity_id
_entity_poly.type
_entity_poly.pdbx_seq_one_letter_code
_entity_poly.pdbx_strand_id
1 'polypeptide(L)'
;MSTLGMADLGIANGTDMIRNAGMIVSLDPDIPLIADVDTGYDGTLDVAITVHQYARAGVAGLHNEDQGVVKRCGHLAGKTTISHEEYAKP
;
A
#
# COMPACT_ATOMS: atom_id res chain seq x y z
N MET A 1 11.48 1.94 2.84
CA MET A 1 11.36 0.46 2.92
C MET A 1 12.75 -0.17 3.04
N SER A 2 12.98 -1.14 3.94
CA SER A 2 14.32 -1.76 4.15
C SER A 2 14.90 -2.40 2.89
N THR A 3 14.04 -2.90 2.00
CA THR A 3 14.42 -3.56 0.73
C THR A 3 15.13 -2.62 -0.24
N LEU A 4 14.88 -1.30 -0.15
CA LEU A 4 15.41 -0.31 -1.09
C LEU A 4 16.47 0.60 -0.47
N GLY A 5 16.59 0.65 0.86
CA GLY A 5 17.48 1.60 1.54
C GLY A 5 17.07 3.07 1.37
N MET A 6 15.82 3.32 0.98
CA MET A 6 15.29 4.66 0.67
C MET A 6 14.32 5.16 1.73
N ALA A 7 14.19 6.50 1.79
CA ALA A 7 13.20 7.19 2.61
C ALA A 7 11.75 6.87 2.19
N ASP A 8 10.80 7.05 3.11
CA ASP A 8 9.38 6.85 2.85
C ASP A 8 8.75 8.06 2.14
N LEU A 9 8.94 8.09 0.82
CA LEU A 9 8.52 9.17 -0.09
C LEU A 9 7.86 8.61 -1.37
N GLY A 10 7.12 7.51 -1.25
CA GLY A 10 6.44 6.88 -2.40
C GLY A 10 7.38 6.22 -3.42
N ILE A 11 8.57 5.81 -3.00
CA ILE A 11 9.59 5.22 -3.88
C ILE A 11 9.32 3.72 -4.14
N ALA A 12 8.77 3.01 -3.16
CA ALA A 12 8.41 1.61 -3.33
C ALA A 12 7.16 1.53 -4.21
N ASN A 13 7.22 0.74 -5.29
CA ASN A 13 6.06 0.52 -6.13
C ASN A 13 5.24 -0.70 -5.64
N GLY A 14 4.06 -0.92 -6.22
CA GLY A 14 3.21 -2.05 -5.83
C GLY A 14 3.84 -3.42 -5.95
N THR A 15 4.77 -3.63 -6.90
CA THR A 15 5.51 -4.90 -7.04
C THR A 15 6.47 -5.12 -5.88
N ASP A 16 7.18 -4.07 -5.44
CA ASP A 16 8.08 -4.14 -4.28
C ASP A 16 7.29 -4.49 -3.00
N MET A 17 6.16 -3.80 -2.81
CA MET A 17 5.32 -3.92 -1.63
C MET A 17 4.69 -5.31 -1.55
N ILE A 18 4.08 -5.80 -2.64
CA ILE A 18 3.43 -7.13 -2.61
C ILE A 18 4.42 -8.27 -2.48
N ARG A 19 5.61 -8.17 -3.10
CA ARG A 19 6.65 -9.19 -2.96
C ARG A 19 7.05 -9.34 -1.50
N ASN A 20 7.19 -8.22 -0.79
CA ASN A 20 7.54 -8.23 0.62
C ASN A 20 6.39 -8.75 1.50
N ALA A 21 5.17 -8.27 1.28
CA ALA A 21 3.99 -8.73 2.02
C ALA A 21 3.75 -10.24 1.83
N GLY A 22 3.85 -10.74 0.60
CA GLY A 22 3.69 -12.16 0.26
C GLY A 22 4.76 -13.04 0.89
N MET A 23 6.01 -12.56 0.97
CA MET A 23 7.07 -13.27 1.70
C MET A 23 6.76 -13.33 3.20
N ILE A 24 6.40 -12.20 3.82
CA ILE A 24 6.14 -12.11 5.25
C ILE A 24 5.00 -13.04 5.66
N VAL A 25 3.88 -13.01 4.94
CA VAL A 25 2.72 -13.85 5.27
C VAL A 25 2.99 -15.34 5.06
N SER A 26 3.91 -15.70 4.16
CA SER A 26 4.33 -17.09 3.96
C SER A 26 5.20 -17.66 5.09
N LEU A 27 5.70 -16.81 6.01
CA LEU A 27 6.49 -17.28 7.16
C LEU A 27 5.62 -18.07 8.15
N ASP A 28 4.38 -17.61 8.39
CA ASP A 28 3.38 -18.29 9.20
C ASP A 28 1.97 -17.86 8.73
N PRO A 29 1.27 -18.69 7.93
CA PRO A 29 -0.05 -18.36 7.41
C PRO A 29 -1.17 -18.24 8.46
N ASP A 30 -0.94 -18.74 9.69
CA ASP A 30 -1.93 -18.67 10.77
C ASP A 30 -1.91 -17.31 11.49
N ILE A 31 -0.86 -16.50 11.27
CA ILE A 31 -0.74 -15.16 11.85
C ILE A 31 -1.25 -14.11 10.83
N PRO A 32 -2.29 -13.32 11.16
CA PRO A 32 -2.84 -12.35 10.24
C PRO A 32 -1.87 -11.19 10.01
N LEU A 33 -1.48 -10.97 8.74
CA LEU A 33 -0.69 -9.82 8.32
C LEU A 33 -1.60 -8.65 7.92
N ILE A 34 -1.40 -7.49 8.53
CA ILE A 34 -1.89 -6.20 8.04
C ILE A 34 -0.76 -5.52 7.29
N ALA A 35 -0.98 -5.15 6.02
CA ALA A 35 0.05 -4.58 5.17
C ALA A 35 -0.33 -3.21 4.59
N ASP A 36 0.65 -2.34 4.47
CA ASP A 36 0.54 -1.02 3.83
C ASP A 36 0.36 -1.17 2.31
N VAL A 37 -0.47 -0.35 1.69
CA VAL A 37 -0.60 -0.24 0.23
C VAL A 37 -0.37 1.18 -0.31
N ASP A 38 0.16 2.09 0.50
CA ASP A 38 0.30 3.51 0.16
C ASP A 38 -1.05 4.09 -0.28
N THR A 39 -1.15 4.53 -1.54
CA THR A 39 -2.35 5.08 -2.19
C THR A 39 -3.05 4.06 -3.11
N GLY A 40 -2.63 2.79 -3.09
CA GLY A 40 -3.22 1.70 -3.87
C GLY A 40 -2.76 1.65 -5.35
N TYR A 41 -1.72 2.41 -5.68
CA TYR A 41 -0.99 2.49 -6.96
C TYR A 41 -1.77 3.09 -8.14
N ASP A 42 -2.64 4.04 -7.77
CA ASP A 42 -2.96 5.31 -8.45
C ASP A 42 -3.99 5.31 -9.59
N GLY A 43 -5.01 4.47 -9.38
CA GLY A 43 -6.34 4.56 -9.96
C GLY A 43 -7.28 3.55 -9.31
N THR A 44 -8.61 3.72 -9.43
CA THR A 44 -9.59 2.76 -8.89
C THR A 44 -9.32 1.32 -9.36
N LEU A 45 -8.88 1.16 -10.62
CA LEU A 45 -8.54 -0.15 -11.17
C LEU A 45 -7.28 -0.74 -10.52
N ASP A 46 -6.25 0.08 -10.31
CA ASP A 46 -5.01 -0.35 -9.66
C ASP A 46 -5.24 -0.71 -8.19
N VAL A 47 -6.11 0.03 -7.49
CA VAL A 47 -6.57 -0.33 -6.15
C VAL A 47 -7.24 -1.70 -6.18
N ALA A 48 -8.17 -1.94 -7.11
CA ALA A 48 -8.85 -3.23 -7.23
C ALA A 48 -7.87 -4.38 -7.50
N ILE A 49 -6.90 -4.17 -8.41
CA ILE A 49 -5.83 -5.14 -8.70
C ILE A 49 -5.01 -5.40 -7.44
N THR A 50 -4.61 -4.36 -6.72
CA THR A 50 -3.81 -4.44 -5.49
C THR A 50 -4.52 -5.26 -4.43
N VAL A 51 -5.79 -4.97 -4.17
CA VAL A 51 -6.61 -5.75 -3.22
C VAL A 51 -6.64 -7.23 -3.61
N HIS A 52 -6.88 -7.53 -4.90
CA HIS A 52 -6.92 -8.91 -5.37
C HIS A 52 -5.58 -9.62 -5.21
N GLN A 53 -4.47 -8.93 -5.52
CA GLN A 53 -3.16 -9.54 -5.40
C GLN A 53 -2.77 -9.76 -3.93
N TYR A 54 -3.08 -8.81 -3.03
CA TYR A 54 -2.83 -8.93 -1.58
C TYR A 54 -3.65 -10.07 -0.98
N ALA A 55 -4.93 -10.16 -1.33
CA ALA A 55 -5.78 -11.27 -0.91
C ALA A 55 -5.25 -12.62 -1.41
N ARG A 56 -4.80 -12.69 -2.67
CA ARG A 56 -4.18 -13.92 -3.22
C ARG A 56 -2.86 -14.28 -2.55
N ALA A 57 -2.10 -13.29 -2.07
CA ALA A 57 -0.88 -13.52 -1.31
C ALA A 57 -1.16 -14.04 0.10
N GLY A 58 -2.39 -13.90 0.62
CA GLY A 58 -2.79 -14.32 1.96
C GLY A 58 -2.82 -13.19 2.99
N VAL A 59 -2.62 -11.93 2.56
CA VAL A 59 -2.67 -10.77 3.46
C VAL A 59 -4.08 -10.62 4.06
N ALA A 60 -4.16 -10.48 5.38
CA ALA A 60 -5.43 -10.46 6.12
C ALA A 60 -6.11 -9.09 6.09
N GLY A 61 -5.34 -8.01 5.99
CA GLY A 61 -5.87 -6.65 5.89
C GLY A 61 -4.88 -5.69 5.28
N LEU A 62 -5.39 -4.57 4.75
CA LEU A 62 -4.59 -3.50 4.18
C LEU A 62 -5.12 -2.13 4.59
N HIS A 63 -4.27 -1.11 4.53
CA HIS A 63 -4.68 0.28 4.72
C HIS A 63 -4.31 1.13 3.49
N ASN A 64 -5.32 1.81 2.93
CA ASN A 64 -5.18 2.71 1.77
C ASN A 64 -5.31 4.17 2.21
N GLU A 65 -4.41 5.03 1.78
CA GLU A 65 -4.31 6.43 2.19
C GLU A 65 -4.97 7.39 1.19
N ASP A 66 -5.31 8.60 1.66
CA ASP A 66 -5.91 9.70 0.88
C ASP A 66 -4.86 10.72 0.38
N GLN A 67 -3.57 10.36 0.42
CA GLN A 67 -2.52 11.22 -0.11
C GLN A 67 -2.54 11.23 -1.65
N GLY A 68 -1.95 12.26 -2.26
CA GLY A 68 -1.73 12.27 -3.70
C GLY A 68 -0.68 11.24 -4.16
N VAL A 69 -0.57 11.03 -5.47
CA VAL A 69 0.32 10.05 -6.15
C VAL A 69 1.76 10.02 -5.59
N VAL A 70 2.30 11.17 -5.18
CA VAL A 70 3.59 11.21 -4.48
C VAL A 70 3.34 11.27 -2.97
N LYS A 71 3.04 10.10 -2.39
CA LYS A 71 2.78 9.96 -0.95
C LYS A 71 4.04 10.25 -0.12
N ARG A 72 3.84 10.66 1.12
CA ARG A 72 4.91 10.89 2.10
C ARG A 72 4.56 10.23 3.42
N CYS A 73 5.56 9.94 4.24
CA CYS A 73 5.34 9.49 5.61
C CYS A 73 4.32 10.39 6.36
N GLY A 74 3.34 9.77 7.02
CA GLY A 74 2.26 10.46 7.74
C GLY A 74 2.72 11.43 8.82
N HIS A 75 3.97 11.37 9.28
CA HIS A 75 4.55 12.27 10.29
C HIS A 75 5.32 13.46 9.70
N LEU A 76 5.49 13.54 8.37
CA LEU A 76 6.20 14.63 7.72
C LEU A 76 5.24 15.76 7.30
N ALA A 77 5.74 17.00 7.31
CA ALA A 77 5.03 18.16 6.78
C ALA A 77 5.05 18.18 5.25
N GLY A 78 4.06 18.82 4.63
CA GLY A 78 3.96 19.01 3.17
C GLY A 78 3.37 17.80 2.42
N LYS A 79 2.40 17.13 3.03
CA LYS A 79 1.54 16.13 2.39
C LYS A 79 0.49 16.84 1.54
N THR A 80 0.12 16.24 0.41
CA THR A 80 -1.05 16.62 -0.37
C THR A 80 -2.08 15.51 -0.24
N THR A 81 -3.35 15.87 -0.14
CA THR A 81 -4.45 14.90 -0.05
C THR A 81 -5.44 15.13 -1.18
N ILE A 82 -6.05 14.04 -1.63
CA ILE A 82 -7.18 14.08 -2.56
C ILE A 82 -8.47 14.46 -1.82
N SER A 83 -9.53 14.71 -2.58
CA SER A 83 -10.84 14.96 -1.98
C SER A 83 -11.43 13.68 -1.38
N HIS A 84 -12.32 13.83 -0.40
CA HIS A 84 -13.05 12.68 0.16
C HIS A 84 -13.85 11.92 -0.91
N GLU A 85 -14.44 12.64 -1.86
CA GLU A 85 -15.20 12.04 -2.97
C GLU A 85 -14.31 11.20 -3.88
N GLU A 86 -13.10 11.67 -4.17
CA GLU A 86 -12.12 10.91 -4.94
C GLU A 86 -11.62 9.69 -4.19
N TYR A 87 -11.35 9.81 -2.89
CA TYR A 87 -10.91 8.69 -2.05
C TYR A 87 -12.00 7.60 -1.90
N ALA A 88 -13.26 8.01 -1.74
CA ALA A 88 -14.38 7.09 -1.57
C ALA A 88 -14.93 6.53 -2.89
N LYS A 89 -14.24 6.79 -4.01
CA LYS A 89 -14.68 6.36 -5.34
C LYS A 89 -14.73 4.81 -5.39
N PRO A 90 -15.87 4.23 -5.79
CA PRO A 90 -16.08 2.78 -5.81
C PRO A 90 -15.28 2.09 -6.92
#